data_AF-A0A2N8KEH9-F1
#
_entry.id   AF-A0A2N8KEH9-F1
#
_cell.length_a   1.000
_cell.length_b   1.000
_cell.length_c   1.000
_cell.angle_alpha   90.00
_cell.angle_beta   90.00
_cell.angle_gamma   90.00
#
_symmetry.space_group_name_H-M   'P 1'
#
loop_
_entity.id
_entity.type
_entity.pdbx_description
1 polymer ?
#
loop_
_entity_poly.entity_id
_entity_poly.type
_entity_poly.pdbx_seq_one_letter_code
_entity_poly.pdbx_strand_id
1 'polypeptide(L)'
;MEDRFVESGGTEDSVWDFVRTHLGYLPRVKVKGSELEFIAERDPRIIFDRMVAWFVRHNAPVPMSTHEFQAGLVQRFVERDGMVFLPDQVAEYDKKRMQVAIAPQMEMFVSDERSAIDWLTDFLKRRPSTYQEVHTDFISQLGAGWKKHEEKPELAALLEDNFIQYDGTGEVPSQIHSYLSTNHKDLRGLEKNSPALVAKAKDRWYVPDPNKAQDLEKKREKALLKEFDQYRAFTGRRLKEFRLEALRAGFRTAWGSKDYQTIIDIAAKVPDAALQEDEKLLTLYDLALTRTEDGI
;
A
#
# COMPACT_ATOMS: atom_id res chain seq x y z
N MET A 1 5.71 -25.25 -7.46
CA MET A 1 6.01 -24.12 -6.55
C MET A 1 5.77 -24.56 -5.12
N GLU A 2 4.62 -25.18 -4.85
CA GLU A 2 4.30 -25.80 -3.56
C GLU A 2 5.37 -26.79 -3.09
N ASP A 3 5.82 -27.72 -3.95
CA ASP A 3 6.86 -28.71 -3.59
C ASP A 3 8.17 -28.05 -3.14
N ARG A 4 8.63 -27.00 -3.85
CA ARG A 4 9.86 -26.26 -3.51
C ARG A 4 9.72 -25.45 -2.22
N PHE A 5 8.52 -25.01 -1.89
CA PHE A 5 8.25 -24.27 -0.67
C PHE A 5 8.23 -25.16 0.57
N VAL A 6 7.70 -26.38 0.44
CA VAL A 6 7.73 -27.39 1.51
C VAL A 6 9.17 -27.75 1.88
N GLU A 7 10.09 -27.78 0.92
CA GLU A 7 11.50 -28.09 1.16
C GLU A 7 12.34 -26.91 1.70
N SER A 8 12.05 -25.67 1.28
CA SER A 8 12.88 -24.49 1.60
C SER A 8 12.31 -23.59 2.70
N GLY A 9 11.00 -23.67 3.00
CA GLY A 9 10.31 -22.83 3.98
C GLY A 9 10.12 -21.36 3.53
N GLY A 10 9.69 -20.52 4.47
CA GLY A 10 9.46 -19.07 4.26
C GLY A 10 10.75 -18.26 4.18
N THR A 11 11.51 -18.38 3.10
CA THR A 11 12.76 -17.65 2.85
C THR A 11 12.59 -16.52 1.84
N GLU A 12 13.58 -15.63 1.71
CA GLU A 12 13.57 -14.60 0.66
C GLU A 12 13.48 -15.20 -0.75
N ASP A 13 14.12 -16.35 -1.00
CA ASP A 13 14.06 -17.03 -2.29
C ASP A 13 12.63 -17.48 -2.62
N SER A 14 11.91 -17.98 -1.62
CA SER A 14 10.49 -18.34 -1.74
C SER A 14 9.61 -17.14 -2.13
N VAL A 15 9.95 -15.93 -1.65
CA VAL A 15 9.25 -14.69 -2.05
C VAL A 15 9.44 -14.42 -3.54
N TRP A 16 10.67 -14.49 -4.03
CA TRP A 16 10.95 -14.20 -5.45
C TRP A 16 10.47 -15.30 -6.39
N ASP A 17 10.44 -16.56 -5.93
CA ASP A 17 9.79 -17.65 -6.64
C ASP A 17 8.27 -17.48 -6.72
N PHE A 18 7.63 -16.99 -5.65
CA PHE A 18 6.23 -16.56 -5.69
C PHE A 18 6.01 -15.48 -6.75
N VAL A 19 6.79 -14.40 -6.73
CA VAL A 19 6.61 -13.28 -7.67
C VAL A 19 6.81 -13.75 -9.11
N ARG A 20 7.86 -14.53 -9.39
CA ARG A 20 8.11 -15.07 -10.74
C ARG A 20 6.94 -15.92 -11.25
N THR A 21 6.46 -16.81 -10.39
CA THR A 21 5.35 -17.72 -10.72
C THR A 21 4.06 -16.93 -10.94
N HIS A 22 3.72 -16.02 -10.03
CA HIS A 22 2.55 -15.14 -10.14
C HIS A 22 2.58 -14.32 -11.43
N LEU A 23 3.65 -13.59 -11.71
CA LEU A 23 3.79 -12.79 -12.94
C LEU A 23 3.75 -13.65 -14.22
N GLY A 24 4.19 -14.91 -14.14
CA GLY A 24 4.12 -15.87 -15.24
C GLY A 24 2.70 -16.27 -15.62
N TYR A 25 1.76 -16.29 -14.66
CA TYR A 25 0.36 -16.60 -14.90
C TYR A 25 -0.49 -15.40 -15.35
N LEU A 26 -0.01 -14.18 -15.13
CA LEU A 26 -0.76 -12.98 -15.50
C LEU A 26 -0.70 -12.70 -17.01
N PRO A 27 -1.78 -12.17 -17.60
CA PRO A 27 -1.75 -11.70 -18.99
C PRO A 27 -0.65 -10.65 -19.16
N ARG A 28 0.05 -10.68 -20.29
CA ARG A 28 1.14 -9.74 -20.60
C ARG A 28 0.60 -8.40 -21.08
N VAL A 29 -0.53 -8.44 -21.77
CA VAL A 29 -1.26 -7.27 -22.26
C VAL A 29 -2.74 -7.53 -22.10
N LYS A 30 -3.49 -6.51 -21.67
CA LYS A 30 -4.95 -6.49 -21.66
C LYS A 30 -5.41 -5.29 -22.49
N VAL A 31 -6.33 -5.53 -23.42
CA VAL A 31 -6.82 -4.50 -24.36
C VAL A 31 -8.32 -4.41 -24.25
N LYS A 32 -8.84 -3.18 -24.11
CA LYS A 32 -10.26 -2.88 -24.14
C LYS A 32 -10.51 -1.86 -25.25
N GLY A 33 -11.10 -2.31 -26.35
CA GLY A 33 -11.22 -1.48 -27.55
C GLY A 33 -9.86 -1.16 -28.17
N SER A 34 -9.51 0.12 -28.29
CA SER A 34 -8.22 0.60 -28.78
C SER A 34 -7.24 1.00 -27.67
N GLU A 35 -7.61 0.79 -26.41
CA GLU A 35 -6.83 1.22 -25.25
C GLU A 35 -6.20 0.03 -24.56
N LEU A 36 -4.97 0.25 -24.07
CA LEU A 36 -4.27 -0.70 -23.24
C LEU A 36 -4.75 -0.51 -21.80
N GLU A 37 -5.20 -1.59 -21.16
CA GLU A 37 -5.77 -1.57 -19.82
C GLU A 37 -4.69 -1.85 -18.78
N PHE A 38 -4.75 -1.17 -17.64
CA PHE A 38 -3.91 -1.47 -16.50
C PHE A 38 -4.30 -2.84 -15.90
N ILE A 39 -3.33 -3.71 -15.67
CA ILE A 39 -3.56 -5.02 -15.05
C ILE A 39 -3.26 -4.89 -13.57
N ALA A 40 -4.31 -4.76 -12.75
CA ALA A 40 -4.20 -4.53 -11.31
C ALA A 40 -3.29 -5.55 -10.61
N GLU A 41 -3.34 -6.81 -11.02
CA GLU A 41 -2.52 -7.89 -10.42
C GLU A 41 -1.02 -7.76 -10.68
N ARG A 42 -0.60 -6.85 -11.57
CA ARG A 42 0.81 -6.49 -11.82
C ARG A 42 1.26 -5.26 -11.01
N ASP A 43 0.38 -4.62 -10.24
CA ASP A 43 0.76 -3.53 -9.33
C ASP A 43 1.68 -4.07 -8.21
N PRO A 44 2.82 -3.42 -7.93
CA PRO A 44 3.77 -3.87 -6.90
C PRO A 44 3.13 -4.18 -5.53
N ARG A 45 2.13 -3.40 -5.11
CA ARG A 45 1.46 -3.59 -3.81
C ARG A 45 0.49 -4.76 -3.86
N ILE A 46 -0.24 -4.94 -4.95
CA ILE A 46 -1.14 -6.10 -5.12
C ILE A 46 -0.32 -7.39 -5.16
N ILE A 47 0.85 -7.38 -5.81
CA ILE A 47 1.77 -8.53 -5.80
C ILE A 47 2.23 -8.82 -4.37
N PHE A 48 2.64 -7.79 -3.60
CA PHE A 48 3.04 -7.95 -2.21
C PHE A 48 1.90 -8.55 -1.36
N ASP A 49 0.69 -8.02 -1.48
CA ASP A 49 -0.47 -8.50 -0.73
C ASP A 49 -0.79 -9.96 -1.02
N ARG A 50 -0.74 -10.36 -2.30
CA ARG A 50 -0.94 -11.77 -2.69
C ARG A 50 0.17 -12.68 -2.16
N MET A 51 1.40 -12.19 -2.15
CA MET A 51 2.53 -12.91 -1.56
C MET A 51 2.32 -13.11 -0.06
N VAL A 52 1.99 -12.06 0.68
CA VAL A 52 1.69 -12.13 2.12
C VAL A 52 0.58 -13.12 2.40
N ALA A 53 -0.54 -13.03 1.68
CA ALA A 53 -1.67 -13.95 1.83
C ALA A 53 -1.26 -15.41 1.58
N TRP A 54 -0.43 -15.65 0.55
CA TRP A 54 0.06 -16.99 0.25
C TRP A 54 0.97 -17.53 1.35
N PHE A 55 1.92 -16.73 1.88
CA PHE A 55 2.78 -17.13 2.99
C PHE A 55 1.98 -17.43 4.27
N VAL A 56 0.99 -16.60 4.58
CA VAL A 56 0.09 -16.80 5.73
C VAL A 56 -0.69 -18.11 5.59
N ARG A 57 -1.26 -18.39 4.41
CA ARG A 57 -1.97 -19.66 4.13
C ARG A 57 -1.07 -20.89 4.28
N HIS A 58 0.24 -20.75 4.03
CA HIS A 58 1.21 -21.82 4.20
C HIS A 58 1.90 -21.81 5.58
N ASN A 59 1.36 -21.04 6.53
CA ASN A 59 1.86 -20.96 7.90
C ASN A 59 3.36 -20.60 8.00
N ALA A 60 3.82 -19.74 7.08
CA ALA A 60 5.18 -19.26 7.03
C ALA A 60 5.24 -17.76 7.37
N PRO A 61 6.25 -17.31 8.11
CA PRO A 61 6.47 -15.88 8.31
C PRO A 61 6.83 -15.21 6.99
N VAL A 62 6.35 -13.99 6.79
CA VAL A 62 6.77 -13.16 5.65
C VAL A 62 8.20 -12.68 5.95
N PRO A 63 9.20 -13.02 5.13
CA PRO A 63 10.62 -12.83 5.48
C PRO A 63 11.14 -11.42 5.17
N MET A 64 10.29 -10.53 4.65
CA MET A 64 10.68 -9.16 4.29
C MET A 64 9.53 -8.18 4.45
N SER A 65 9.89 -6.93 4.73
CA SER A 65 8.97 -5.79 4.78
C SER A 65 8.53 -5.35 3.38
N THR A 66 7.50 -4.50 3.32
CA THR A 66 7.02 -3.89 2.07
C THR A 66 8.14 -3.13 1.33
N HIS A 67 9.01 -2.42 2.06
CA HIS A 67 10.12 -1.66 1.46
C HIS A 67 11.20 -2.54 0.87
N GLU A 68 11.62 -3.57 1.61
CA GLU A 68 12.59 -4.56 1.11
C GLU A 68 12.04 -5.27 -0.12
N PHE A 69 10.75 -5.59 -0.11
CA PHE A 69 10.06 -6.17 -1.26
C PHE A 69 10.03 -5.22 -2.47
N GLN A 70 9.67 -3.95 -2.29
CA GLN A 70 9.67 -2.98 -3.39
C GLN A 70 11.07 -2.73 -3.95
N ALA A 71 12.08 -2.59 -3.09
CA ALA A 71 13.47 -2.46 -3.52
C ALA A 71 13.93 -3.70 -4.29
N GLY A 72 13.60 -4.89 -3.79
CA GLY A 72 13.93 -6.15 -4.45
C GLY A 72 13.18 -6.36 -5.78
N LEU A 73 11.94 -5.86 -5.89
CA LEU A 73 11.16 -5.87 -7.13
C LEU A 73 11.87 -5.09 -8.24
N VAL A 74 12.29 -3.85 -7.95
CA VAL A 74 12.98 -2.97 -8.91
C VAL A 74 14.32 -3.56 -9.37
N GLN A 75 14.99 -4.32 -8.51
CA GLN A 75 16.26 -4.97 -8.85
C GLN A 75 16.10 -6.21 -9.73
N ARG A 76 14.97 -6.93 -9.62
CA ARG A 76 14.80 -8.28 -10.20
C ARG A 76 13.86 -8.30 -11.40
N PHE A 77 12.96 -7.34 -11.51
CA PHE A 77 11.90 -7.29 -12.50
C PHE A 77 11.87 -5.94 -13.20
N VAL A 78 11.15 -5.87 -14.30
CA VAL A 78 11.07 -4.66 -15.13
C VAL A 78 9.74 -3.96 -14.87
N GLU A 79 9.79 -2.67 -14.54
CA GLU A 79 8.60 -1.84 -14.40
C GLU A 79 8.25 -1.13 -15.72
N ARG A 80 6.96 -1.13 -16.07
CA ARG A 80 6.38 -0.37 -17.20
C ARG A 80 5.01 0.19 -16.82
N ASP A 81 4.83 1.49 -17.00
CA ASP A 81 3.58 2.21 -16.69
C ASP A 81 3.00 1.84 -15.30
N GLY A 82 3.85 1.63 -14.29
CA GLY A 82 3.45 1.24 -12.92
C GLY A 82 3.16 -0.25 -12.70
N MET A 83 3.33 -1.09 -13.71
CA MET A 83 3.16 -2.55 -13.65
C MET A 83 4.51 -3.28 -13.67
N VAL A 84 4.59 -4.42 -12.99
CA VAL A 84 5.77 -5.29 -12.95
C VAL A 84 5.69 -6.41 -13.99
N PHE A 85 6.79 -6.65 -14.69
CA PHE A 85 6.93 -7.66 -15.73
C PHE A 85 8.17 -8.53 -15.53
N LEU A 86 8.06 -9.79 -15.97
CA LEU A 86 9.25 -10.60 -16.21
C LEU A 86 10.03 -10.03 -17.41
N PRO A 87 11.37 -10.10 -17.44
CA PRO A 87 12.17 -9.54 -18.53
C PRO A 87 11.76 -10.01 -19.94
N ASP A 88 11.34 -11.27 -20.08
CA ASP A 88 10.88 -11.87 -21.34
C ASP A 88 9.50 -11.37 -21.79
N GLN A 89 8.69 -10.83 -20.87
CA GLN A 89 7.36 -10.27 -21.17
C GLN A 89 7.42 -8.84 -21.72
N VAL A 90 8.51 -8.11 -21.46
CA VAL A 90 8.63 -6.66 -21.73
C VAL A 90 8.50 -6.34 -23.21
N ALA A 91 9.13 -7.11 -24.09
CA ALA A 91 9.12 -6.83 -25.53
C ALA A 91 7.70 -6.88 -26.13
N GLU A 92 6.86 -7.79 -25.63
CA GLU A 92 5.47 -7.91 -26.07
C GLU A 92 4.63 -6.72 -25.59
N TYR A 93 4.82 -6.32 -24.32
CA TYR A 93 4.15 -5.16 -23.75
C TYR A 93 4.56 -3.87 -24.47
N ASP A 94 5.87 -3.60 -24.62
CA ASP A 94 6.39 -2.38 -25.24
C ASP A 94 5.87 -2.23 -26.69
N LYS A 95 5.80 -3.34 -27.45
CA LYS A 95 5.23 -3.33 -28.81
C LYS A 95 3.77 -2.89 -28.83
N LYS A 96 2.96 -3.30 -27.84
CA LYS A 96 1.56 -2.89 -27.72
C LYS A 96 1.42 -1.48 -27.18
N ARG A 97 2.28 -1.09 -26.24
CA ARG A 97 2.34 0.26 -25.68
C ARG A 97 2.62 1.33 -26.73
N MET A 98 3.44 1.03 -27.74
CA MET A 98 3.70 1.92 -28.88
C MET A 98 2.50 2.10 -29.82
N GLN A 99 1.51 1.19 -29.78
CA GLN A 99 0.33 1.24 -30.64
C GLN A 99 -0.80 2.09 -30.04
N VAL A 100 -0.67 2.51 -28.78
CA VAL A 100 -1.69 3.28 -28.06
C VAL A 100 -1.15 4.67 -27.69
N ALA A 101 -1.99 5.69 -27.84
CA ALA A 101 -1.61 7.08 -27.57
C ALA A 101 -1.49 7.38 -26.06
N ILE A 102 -2.33 6.74 -25.26
CA ILE A 102 -2.44 6.99 -23.82
C ILE A 102 -1.88 5.77 -23.06
N ALA A 103 -1.10 6.05 -22.01
CA ALA A 103 -0.63 5.02 -21.09
C ALA A 103 -1.81 4.37 -20.36
N PRO A 104 -1.79 3.06 -20.08
CA PRO A 104 -2.75 2.50 -19.14
C PRO A 104 -2.63 3.24 -17.80
N GLN A 105 -3.77 3.57 -17.19
CA GLN A 105 -3.83 4.11 -15.85
C GLN A 105 -4.70 3.19 -14.99
N MET A 106 -4.30 2.99 -13.75
CA MET A 106 -5.18 2.35 -12.78
C MET A 106 -6.31 3.33 -12.45
N GLU A 107 -7.57 2.91 -12.63
CA GLU A 107 -8.70 3.64 -12.06
C GLU A 107 -8.62 3.53 -10.53
N MET A 108 -8.16 4.60 -9.87
CA MET A 108 -8.11 4.65 -8.41
C MET A 108 -9.48 5.02 -7.84
N PHE A 109 -10.23 4.02 -7.41
CA PHE A 109 -11.43 4.23 -6.61
C PHE A 109 -11.05 4.34 -5.13
N VAL A 110 -11.22 5.52 -4.55
CA VAL A 110 -11.00 5.74 -3.11
C VAL A 110 -12.23 5.25 -2.35
N SER A 111 -12.10 4.10 -1.69
CA SER A 111 -13.20 3.41 -0.99
C SER A 111 -12.87 2.98 0.44
N ASP A 112 -11.59 3.04 0.82
CA ASP A 112 -11.06 2.75 2.14
C ASP A 112 -9.77 3.53 2.39
N GLU A 113 -9.21 3.45 3.59
CA GLU A 113 -7.98 4.17 3.94
C GLU A 113 -6.81 3.83 3.02
N ARG A 114 -6.68 2.55 2.64
CA ARG A 114 -5.58 2.08 1.80
C ARG A 114 -5.62 2.73 0.42
N SER A 115 -6.78 2.69 -0.23
CA SER A 115 -6.98 3.36 -1.53
C SER A 115 -6.85 4.89 -1.43
N ALA A 116 -7.16 5.49 -0.29
CA ALA A 116 -6.92 6.92 -0.04
C ALA A 116 -5.41 7.25 0.03
N ILE A 117 -4.62 6.44 0.74
CA ILE A 117 -3.15 6.59 0.82
C ILE A 117 -2.52 6.40 -0.56
N ASP A 118 -3.03 5.44 -1.32
CA ASP A 118 -2.57 5.15 -2.68
C ASP A 118 -2.78 6.37 -3.60
N TRP A 119 -3.98 6.96 -3.55
CA TRP A 119 -4.28 8.18 -4.27
C TRP A 119 -3.37 9.35 -3.84
N LEU A 120 -3.18 9.56 -2.53
CA LEU A 120 -2.29 10.59 -1.99
C LEU A 120 -0.84 10.40 -2.44
N THR A 121 -0.38 9.15 -2.50
CA THR A 121 0.97 8.80 -2.94
C THR A 121 1.21 9.23 -4.39
N ASP A 122 0.27 8.90 -5.28
CA ASP A 122 0.37 9.26 -6.68
C ASP A 122 0.22 10.77 -6.91
N PHE A 123 -0.66 11.41 -6.15
CA PHE A 123 -0.83 12.85 -6.15
C PHE A 123 0.47 13.56 -5.76
N LEU A 124 1.06 13.19 -4.62
CA LEU A 124 2.26 13.84 -4.06
C LEU A 124 3.54 13.50 -4.83
N LYS A 125 3.66 12.31 -5.42
CA LYS A 125 4.78 11.97 -6.33
C LYS A 125 4.84 12.91 -7.52
N ARG A 126 3.68 13.25 -8.09
CA ARG A 126 3.57 14.16 -9.25
C ARG A 126 3.64 15.62 -8.83
N ARG A 127 3.02 15.95 -7.70
CA ARG A 127 2.81 17.31 -7.24
C ARG A 127 2.94 17.40 -5.71
N PRO A 128 4.16 17.58 -5.17
CA PRO A 128 4.35 17.93 -3.77
C PRO A 128 3.56 19.19 -3.41
N SER A 129 2.67 19.08 -2.43
CA SER A 129 1.57 20.04 -2.23
C SER A 129 1.37 20.37 -0.76
N THR A 130 0.89 21.57 -0.49
CA THR A 130 0.46 21.99 0.85
C THR A 130 -0.85 21.30 1.24
N TYR A 131 -1.17 21.30 2.54
CA TYR A 131 -2.44 20.73 3.02
C TYR A 131 -3.67 21.28 2.28
N GLN A 132 -3.74 22.59 2.07
CA GLN A 132 -4.88 23.24 1.41
C GLN A 132 -5.04 22.81 -0.05
N GLU A 133 -3.92 22.64 -0.77
CA GLU A 133 -3.92 22.15 -2.14
C GLU A 133 -4.42 20.70 -2.19
N VAL A 134 -3.89 19.82 -1.33
CA VAL A 134 -4.30 18.41 -1.27
C VAL A 134 -5.77 18.27 -0.87
N HIS A 135 -6.23 19.04 0.13
CA HIS A 135 -7.58 18.95 0.67
C HIS A 135 -8.66 19.19 -0.39
N THR A 136 -8.43 20.15 -1.29
CA THR A 136 -9.40 20.48 -2.36
C THR A 136 -9.62 19.27 -3.27
N ASP A 137 -8.54 18.63 -3.71
CA ASP A 137 -8.59 17.46 -4.58
C ASP A 137 -9.05 16.21 -3.81
N PHE A 138 -8.63 16.02 -2.56
CA PHE A 138 -8.94 14.84 -1.75
C PHE A 138 -10.44 14.71 -1.44
N ILE A 139 -11.12 15.81 -1.08
CA ILE A 139 -12.56 15.81 -0.81
C ILE A 139 -13.37 15.41 -2.06
N SER A 140 -12.89 15.76 -3.27
CA SER A 140 -13.56 15.34 -4.51
C SER A 140 -13.49 13.84 -4.75
N GLN A 141 -12.47 13.17 -4.22
CA GLN A 141 -12.24 11.74 -4.38
C GLN A 141 -12.96 10.89 -3.35
N LEU A 142 -13.20 11.42 -2.14
CA LEU A 142 -13.92 10.74 -1.05
C LEU A 142 -15.44 10.55 -1.28
N GLY A 143 -15.88 10.46 -2.54
CA GLY A 143 -17.28 10.35 -2.95
C GLY A 143 -18.03 9.10 -2.45
N ALA A 144 -19.20 8.83 -3.04
CA ALA A 144 -20.20 7.83 -2.58
C ALA A 144 -19.74 6.35 -2.54
N GLY A 145 -18.47 6.05 -2.82
CA GLY A 145 -17.88 4.72 -2.82
C GLY A 145 -17.21 4.30 -1.50
N TRP A 146 -17.26 5.13 -0.46
CA TRP A 146 -16.68 4.80 0.85
C TRP A 146 -17.39 3.59 1.50
N LYS A 147 -16.62 2.61 1.96
CA LYS A 147 -17.15 1.41 2.62
C LYS A 147 -18.02 1.79 3.83
N LYS A 148 -19.17 1.13 3.97
CA LYS A 148 -20.22 1.48 4.95
C LYS A 148 -19.76 1.43 6.42
N HIS A 149 -18.81 0.56 6.73
CA HIS A 149 -18.33 0.29 8.09
C HIS A 149 -16.91 0.82 8.35
N GLU A 150 -16.28 1.42 7.33
CA GLU A 150 -14.94 1.99 7.42
C GLU A 150 -15.02 3.40 7.99
N GLU A 151 -14.26 3.66 9.06
CA GLU A 151 -14.10 5.01 9.59
C GLU A 151 -13.45 5.93 8.54
N LYS A 152 -14.03 7.11 8.32
CA LYS A 152 -13.48 8.07 7.37
C LYS A 152 -12.22 8.70 7.97
N PRO A 153 -11.05 8.54 7.35
CA PRO A 153 -9.82 9.10 7.88
C PRO A 153 -9.77 10.61 7.65
N GLU A 154 -9.22 11.31 8.63
CA GLU A 154 -8.87 12.72 8.49
C GLU A 154 -7.64 12.87 7.58
N LEU A 155 -7.68 13.82 6.64
CA LEU A 155 -6.57 14.05 5.71
C LEU A 155 -5.27 14.38 6.46
N ALA A 156 -5.35 15.15 7.55
CA ALA A 156 -4.19 15.48 8.36
C ALA A 156 -3.54 14.21 8.94
N ALA A 157 -4.34 13.29 9.47
CA ALA A 157 -3.85 12.02 9.99
C ALA A 157 -3.21 11.15 8.90
N LEU A 158 -3.83 11.07 7.71
CA LEU A 158 -3.23 10.35 6.58
C LEU A 158 -1.88 10.93 6.17
N LEU A 159 -1.78 12.26 6.11
CA LEU A 159 -0.55 12.95 5.75
C LEU A 159 0.54 12.72 6.79
N GLU A 160 0.23 12.89 8.06
CA GLU A 160 1.16 12.69 9.18
C GLU A 160 1.65 11.24 9.31
N ASP A 161 0.76 10.27 9.09
CA ASP A 161 1.08 8.84 9.24
C ASP A 161 1.90 8.27 8.06
N ASN A 162 1.78 8.84 6.86
CA ASN A 162 2.28 8.21 5.63
C ASN A 162 3.25 9.07 4.82
N PHE A 163 3.34 10.38 5.06
CA PHE A 163 4.10 11.31 4.25
C PHE A 163 5.00 12.22 5.10
N ILE A 164 5.84 13.01 4.43
CA ILE A 164 6.72 13.96 5.10
C ILE A 164 6.36 15.37 4.69
N GLN A 165 6.18 16.25 5.67
CA GLN A 165 6.08 17.69 5.44
C GLN A 165 7.47 18.32 5.52
N TYR A 166 7.79 19.19 4.56
CA TYR A 166 8.99 20.01 4.66
C TYR A 166 8.72 21.22 5.57
N ASP A 167 9.40 21.25 6.71
CA ASP A 167 9.23 22.27 7.76
C ASP A 167 9.92 23.62 7.45
N GLY A 168 10.68 23.68 6.36
CA GLY A 168 11.47 24.86 5.98
C GLY A 168 12.88 24.86 6.56
N THR A 169 13.31 23.78 7.21
CA THR A 169 14.66 23.64 7.77
C THR A 169 15.52 22.72 6.91
N GLY A 170 16.81 23.09 6.78
CA GLY A 170 17.76 22.33 5.97
C GLY A 170 17.59 22.53 4.47
N GLU A 171 18.00 21.52 3.70
CA GLU A 171 17.92 21.54 2.24
C GLU A 171 16.54 21.08 1.76
N VAL A 172 16.03 21.74 0.71
CA VAL A 172 14.79 21.34 0.07
C VAL A 172 14.91 19.93 -0.52
N PRO A 173 14.00 19.00 -0.19
CA PRO A 173 13.99 17.65 -0.73
C PRO A 173 13.98 17.62 -2.26
N SER A 174 14.72 16.69 -2.86
CA SER A 174 14.85 16.59 -4.33
C SER A 174 13.51 16.51 -5.05
N GLN A 175 12.50 15.85 -4.46
CA GLN A 175 11.16 15.76 -5.04
C GLN A 175 10.47 17.13 -5.14
N ILE A 176 10.50 17.92 -4.06
CA ILE A 176 9.96 19.28 -4.03
C ILE A 176 10.76 20.20 -4.96
N HIS A 177 12.10 20.13 -4.90
CA HIS A 177 12.98 20.94 -5.73
C HIS A 177 12.72 20.71 -7.23
N SER A 178 12.68 19.44 -7.66
CA SER A 178 12.42 19.08 -9.06
C SER A 178 11.07 19.60 -9.54
N TYR A 179 10.03 19.46 -8.71
CA TYR A 179 8.70 19.98 -9.01
C TYR A 179 8.71 21.51 -9.14
N LEU A 180 9.28 22.22 -8.16
CA LEU A 180 9.27 23.68 -8.14
C LEU A 180 10.09 24.28 -9.27
N SER A 181 11.29 23.77 -9.53
CA SER A 181 12.14 24.26 -10.62
C SER A 181 11.52 24.02 -12.01
N THR A 182 10.74 22.94 -12.17
CA THR A 182 10.05 22.68 -13.45
C THR A 182 8.89 23.66 -13.66
N ASN A 183 8.06 23.85 -12.63
CA ASN A 183 6.77 24.56 -12.74
C ASN A 183 6.85 26.08 -12.47
N HIS A 184 7.88 26.56 -11.79
CA HIS A 184 8.06 27.97 -11.45
C HIS A 184 9.34 28.53 -12.08
N LYS A 185 9.18 29.48 -13.01
CA LYS A 185 10.29 30.05 -13.80
C LYS A 185 11.35 30.74 -12.92
N ASP A 186 10.89 31.40 -11.87
CA ASP A 186 11.68 32.11 -10.85
C ASP A 186 12.47 31.18 -9.93
N LEU A 187 12.15 29.87 -9.91
CA LEU A 187 12.80 28.88 -9.03
C LEU A 187 13.72 27.92 -9.78
N ARG A 188 14.03 28.22 -11.05
CA ARG A 188 14.90 27.39 -11.91
C ARG A 188 16.37 27.57 -11.54
N GLY A 189 17.07 26.46 -11.41
CA GLY A 189 18.52 26.45 -11.17
C GLY A 189 18.94 26.98 -9.79
N LEU A 190 17.99 27.26 -8.89
CA LEU A 190 18.30 27.64 -7.52
C LEU A 190 18.87 26.45 -6.75
N GLU A 191 19.86 26.72 -5.91
CA GLU A 191 20.38 25.73 -4.95
C GLU A 191 19.30 25.33 -3.94
N LYS A 192 19.42 24.12 -3.39
CA LYS A 192 18.43 23.54 -2.48
C LYS A 192 18.25 24.28 -1.16
N ASN A 193 19.21 25.11 -0.79
CA ASN A 193 19.20 25.95 0.41
C ASN A 193 18.79 27.41 0.12
N SER A 194 18.46 27.74 -1.13
CA SER A 194 18.10 29.11 -1.52
C SER A 194 16.88 29.61 -0.74
N PRO A 195 16.93 30.80 -0.11
CA PRO A 195 15.82 31.30 0.71
C PRO A 195 14.48 31.37 -0.04
N ALA A 196 14.49 31.75 -1.32
CA ALA A 196 13.27 31.81 -2.14
C ALA A 196 12.67 30.42 -2.39
N LEU A 197 13.53 29.42 -2.64
CA LEU A 197 13.11 28.05 -2.83
C LEU A 197 12.58 27.45 -1.52
N VAL A 198 13.30 27.63 -0.40
CA VAL A 198 12.89 27.16 0.93
C VAL A 198 11.53 27.75 1.32
N ALA A 199 11.33 29.05 1.11
CA ALA A 199 10.06 29.72 1.40
C ALA A 199 8.89 29.15 0.57
N LYS A 200 9.12 28.79 -0.71
CA LYS A 200 8.08 28.19 -1.56
C LYS A 200 7.84 26.70 -1.27
N ALA A 201 8.88 26.00 -0.83
CA ALA A 201 8.86 24.58 -0.51
C ALA A 201 8.20 24.29 0.84
N LYS A 202 8.25 25.25 1.79
CA LYS A 202 7.73 25.10 3.13
C LYS A 202 6.26 24.63 3.14
N ASP A 203 5.93 23.79 4.11
CA ASP A 203 4.61 23.21 4.38
C ASP A 203 4.09 22.25 3.30
N ARG A 204 4.90 21.95 2.27
CA ARG A 204 4.57 20.96 1.24
C ARG A 204 4.87 19.55 1.73
N TRP A 205 3.90 18.67 1.50
CA TRP A 205 4.00 17.23 1.69
C TRP A 205 4.65 16.57 0.48
N TYR A 206 5.42 15.54 0.74
CA TYR A 206 6.13 14.77 -0.28
C TYR A 206 6.26 13.30 0.16
N VAL A 207 6.50 12.41 -0.81
CA VAL A 207 6.60 10.97 -0.55
C VAL A 207 7.98 10.66 0.05
N PRO A 208 8.04 9.90 1.16
CA PRO A 208 9.30 9.55 1.80
C PRO A 208 10.21 8.72 0.89
N ASP A 209 11.52 8.90 1.04
CA ASP A 209 12.50 7.94 0.51
C ASP A 209 12.41 6.60 1.27
N PRO A 210 12.94 5.48 0.73
CA PRO A 210 12.78 4.16 1.34
C PRO A 210 13.21 4.07 2.82
N ASN A 211 14.26 4.79 3.21
CA ASN A 211 14.75 4.78 4.58
C ASN A 211 13.76 5.48 5.52
N LYS A 212 13.32 6.69 5.16
CA LYS A 212 12.33 7.44 5.96
C LYS A 212 10.96 6.77 5.95
N ALA A 213 10.62 6.08 4.87
CA ALA A 213 9.37 5.35 4.74
C ALA A 213 9.29 4.17 5.72
N GLN A 214 10.42 3.49 5.96
CA GLN A 214 10.50 2.43 6.98
C GLN A 214 10.26 2.97 8.40
N ASP A 215 10.81 4.14 8.72
CA ASP A 215 10.60 4.77 10.03
C ASP A 215 9.17 5.26 10.23
N LEU A 216 8.53 5.79 9.17
CA LEU A 216 7.11 6.15 9.19
C LEU A 216 6.23 4.91 9.37
N GLU A 217 6.50 3.83 8.65
CA GLU A 217 5.75 2.57 8.76
C GLU A 217 5.79 2.02 10.19
N LYS A 218 6.95 2.04 10.86
CA LYS A 218 7.08 1.63 12.26
C LYS A 218 6.25 2.50 13.22
N LYS A 219 6.17 3.81 12.97
CA LYS A 219 5.35 4.72 13.79
C LYS A 219 3.87 4.46 13.54
N ARG A 220 3.47 4.33 12.27
CA ARG A 220 2.10 4.03 11.85
C ARG A 220 1.65 2.68 12.43
N GLU A 221 2.46 1.64 12.33
CA GLU A 221 2.15 0.32 12.90
C GLU A 221 1.91 0.40 14.41
N LYS A 222 2.73 1.14 15.16
CA LYS A 222 2.51 1.35 16.60
C LYS A 222 1.20 2.09 16.88
N ALA A 223 0.83 3.08 16.07
CA ALA A 223 -0.44 3.80 16.21
C ALA A 223 -1.63 2.87 15.93
N LEU A 224 -1.57 2.09 14.84
CA LEU A 224 -2.59 1.11 14.48
C LEU A 224 -2.78 0.05 15.55
N LEU A 225 -1.70 -0.46 16.16
CA LEU A 225 -1.79 -1.44 17.24
C LEU A 225 -2.38 -0.85 18.52
N LYS A 226 -2.04 0.41 18.84
CA LYS A 226 -2.65 1.13 19.96
C LYS A 226 -4.16 1.33 19.76
N GLU A 227 -4.59 1.57 18.52
CA GLU A 227 -6.00 1.64 18.16
C GLU A 227 -6.67 0.26 18.26
N PHE A 228 -6.01 -0.79 17.75
CA PHE A 228 -6.48 -2.17 17.86
C PHE A 228 -6.71 -2.61 19.32
N ASP A 229 -5.85 -2.18 20.25
CA ASP A 229 -6.02 -2.45 21.68
C ASP A 229 -7.33 -1.85 22.24
N GLN A 230 -7.84 -0.76 21.66
CA GLN A 230 -9.14 -0.21 22.03
C GLN A 230 -10.28 -1.14 21.60
N TYR A 231 -10.16 -1.76 20.42
CA TYR A 231 -11.12 -2.78 19.95
C TYR A 231 -11.07 -4.04 20.82
N ARG A 232 -9.88 -4.42 21.32
CA ARG A 232 -9.75 -5.53 22.29
C ARG A 232 -10.44 -5.21 23.60
N ALA A 233 -10.26 -4.00 24.11
CA ALA A 233 -10.88 -3.53 25.34
C ALA A 233 -12.39 -3.27 25.21
N PHE A 234 -12.93 -3.22 23.99
CA PHE A 234 -14.36 -3.00 23.76
C PHE A 234 -15.20 -4.15 24.34
N THR A 235 -16.08 -3.82 25.27
CA THR A 235 -16.98 -4.76 25.98
C THR A 235 -18.36 -4.89 25.34
N GLY A 236 -18.65 -4.09 24.31
CA GLY A 236 -19.92 -4.17 23.60
C GLY A 236 -19.98 -5.37 22.65
N ARG A 237 -21.20 -5.70 22.20
CA ARG A 237 -21.46 -6.87 21.36
C ARG A 237 -20.95 -6.72 19.92
N ARG A 238 -20.95 -5.50 19.36
CA ARG A 238 -20.61 -5.24 17.96
C ARG A 238 -19.99 -3.87 17.77
N LEU A 239 -18.88 -3.81 17.04
CA LEU A 239 -18.23 -2.58 16.58
C LEU A 239 -19.09 -1.94 15.49
N LYS A 240 -19.38 -0.66 15.63
CA LYS A 240 -20.24 0.08 14.68
C LYS A 240 -19.43 0.73 13.57
N GLU A 241 -18.32 1.34 13.94
CA GLU A 241 -17.34 2.01 13.09
C GLU A 241 -15.95 1.60 13.60
N PHE A 242 -15.03 1.36 12.66
CA PHE A 242 -13.67 0.95 12.95
C PHE A 242 -12.80 1.20 11.71
N ARG A 243 -11.50 1.26 11.92
CA ARG A 243 -10.49 1.36 10.87
C ARG A 243 -10.03 -0.04 10.47
N LEU A 244 -10.26 -0.44 9.21
CA LEU A 244 -9.85 -1.75 8.71
C LEU A 244 -8.33 -1.97 8.82
N GLU A 245 -7.52 -0.93 8.63
CA GLU A 245 -6.06 -1.04 8.77
C GLU A 245 -5.61 -1.39 10.19
N ALA A 246 -6.31 -0.91 11.22
CA ALA A 246 -6.02 -1.25 12.61
C ALA A 246 -6.39 -2.72 12.90
N LEU A 247 -7.53 -3.20 12.39
CA LEU A 247 -7.89 -4.62 12.45
C LEU A 247 -6.85 -5.50 11.74
N ARG A 248 -6.40 -5.12 10.53
CA ARG A 248 -5.39 -5.85 9.75
C ARG A 248 -4.06 -5.93 10.50
N ALA A 249 -3.59 -4.81 11.08
CA ALA A 249 -2.37 -4.75 11.86
C ALA A 249 -2.46 -5.64 13.12
N GLY A 250 -3.58 -5.56 13.84
CA GLY A 250 -3.86 -6.37 15.00
C GLY A 250 -3.91 -7.87 14.70
N PHE A 251 -4.66 -8.27 13.67
CA PHE A 251 -4.80 -9.69 13.29
C PHE A 251 -3.47 -10.29 12.84
N ARG A 252 -2.69 -9.55 12.05
CA ARG A 252 -1.33 -9.98 11.64
C ARG A 252 -0.42 -10.18 12.86
N THR A 253 -0.48 -9.28 13.83
CA THR A 253 0.33 -9.36 15.06
C THR A 253 -0.11 -10.51 15.95
N ALA A 254 -1.41 -10.70 16.12
CA ALA A 254 -2.00 -11.81 16.87
C ALA A 254 -1.63 -13.17 16.21
N TRP A 255 -1.72 -13.25 14.88
CA TRP A 255 -1.32 -14.44 14.12
C TRP A 255 0.16 -14.78 14.32
N GLY A 256 1.05 -13.79 14.17
CA GLY A 256 2.49 -13.96 14.37
C GLY A 256 2.88 -14.38 15.80
N SER A 257 2.08 -14.00 16.79
CA SER A 257 2.24 -14.39 18.20
C SER A 257 1.47 -15.66 18.59
N LYS A 258 0.78 -16.30 17.63
CA LYS A 258 -0.10 -17.47 17.84
C LYS A 258 -1.28 -17.21 18.79
N ASP A 259 -1.67 -15.95 18.97
CA ASP A 259 -2.86 -15.54 19.72
C ASP A 259 -4.10 -15.61 18.80
N TYR A 260 -4.46 -16.84 18.40
CA TYR A 260 -5.60 -17.08 17.51
C TYR A 260 -6.93 -16.70 18.17
N GLN A 261 -7.02 -16.81 19.49
CA GLN A 261 -8.22 -16.46 20.24
C GLN A 261 -8.55 -14.97 20.12
N THR A 262 -7.55 -14.08 20.20
CA THR A 262 -7.78 -12.65 19.98
C THR A 262 -8.36 -12.36 18.58
N ILE A 263 -7.93 -13.09 17.54
CA ILE A 263 -8.48 -12.93 16.18
C ILE A 263 -9.96 -13.28 16.16
N ILE A 264 -10.32 -14.43 16.72
CA ILE A 264 -11.70 -14.94 16.76
C ILE A 264 -12.59 -14.01 17.59
N ASP A 265 -12.14 -13.60 18.77
CA ASP A 265 -12.91 -12.74 19.69
C ASP A 265 -13.20 -11.36 19.09
N ILE A 266 -12.25 -10.80 18.35
CA ILE A 266 -12.44 -9.51 17.68
C ILE A 266 -13.30 -9.68 16.43
N ALA A 267 -13.07 -10.72 15.61
CA ALA A 267 -13.89 -11.00 14.43
C ALA A 267 -15.37 -11.16 14.78
N ALA A 268 -15.69 -11.80 15.91
CA ALA A 268 -17.07 -11.94 16.41
C ALA A 268 -17.76 -10.59 16.74
N LYS A 269 -16.98 -9.52 16.96
CA LYS A 269 -17.48 -8.16 17.20
C LYS A 269 -17.57 -7.34 15.91
N VAL A 270 -16.95 -7.78 14.82
CA VAL A 270 -16.95 -7.09 13.52
C VAL A 270 -18.19 -7.51 12.72
N PRO A 271 -18.88 -6.60 12.01
CA PRO A 271 -19.91 -6.97 11.04
C PRO A 271 -19.45 -8.03 10.03
N ASP A 272 -20.19 -9.13 9.88
CA ASP A 272 -19.88 -10.19 8.90
C ASP A 272 -19.65 -9.65 7.48
N ALA A 273 -20.45 -8.67 7.05
CA ALA A 273 -20.28 -8.02 5.75
C ALA A 273 -18.90 -7.35 5.61
N ALA A 274 -18.44 -6.64 6.65
CA ALA A 274 -17.14 -5.99 6.63
C ALA A 274 -15.98 -6.99 6.68
N LEU A 275 -16.16 -8.11 7.39
CA LEU A 275 -15.18 -9.20 7.42
C LEU A 275 -15.08 -9.88 6.05
N GLN A 276 -16.21 -10.15 5.39
CA GLN A 276 -16.26 -10.77 4.05
C GLN A 276 -15.74 -9.86 2.94
N GLU A 277 -15.94 -8.55 3.05
CA GLU A 277 -15.42 -7.55 2.11
C GLU A 277 -13.89 -7.41 2.19
N ASP A 278 -13.26 -7.91 3.26
CA ASP A 278 -11.83 -7.84 3.50
C ASP A 278 -11.18 -9.24 3.44
N GLU A 279 -10.66 -9.61 2.27
CA GLU A 279 -10.03 -10.93 2.05
C GLU A 279 -8.92 -11.23 3.08
N LYS A 280 -8.18 -10.22 3.55
CA LYS A 280 -7.08 -10.39 4.51
C LYS A 280 -7.61 -10.75 5.89
N LEU A 281 -8.62 -10.02 6.36
CA LEU A 281 -9.25 -10.31 7.65
C LEU A 281 -9.96 -11.66 7.63
N LEU A 282 -10.71 -11.95 6.56
CA LEU A 282 -11.39 -13.23 6.37
C LEU A 282 -10.41 -14.39 6.39
N THR A 283 -9.33 -14.30 5.61
CA THR A 283 -8.29 -15.36 5.55
C THR A 283 -7.69 -15.61 6.94
N LEU A 284 -7.35 -14.56 7.69
CA LEU A 284 -6.77 -14.70 9.03
C LEU A 284 -7.77 -15.29 10.03
N TYR A 285 -9.04 -14.94 9.93
CA TYR A 285 -10.11 -15.48 10.76
C TYR A 285 -10.35 -16.97 10.50
N ASP A 286 -10.51 -17.37 9.23
CA ASP A 286 -10.75 -18.77 8.85
C ASP A 286 -9.60 -19.68 9.28
N LEU A 287 -8.36 -19.20 9.09
CA LEU A 287 -7.17 -19.92 9.54
C LEU A 287 -7.08 -19.98 11.08
N ALA A 288 -7.47 -18.92 11.78
CA ALA A 288 -7.48 -18.91 13.25
C ALA A 288 -8.49 -19.93 13.80
N LEU A 289 -9.71 -19.98 13.24
CA LEU A 289 -10.73 -20.98 13.60
C LEU A 289 -10.19 -22.40 13.45
N THR A 290 -9.64 -22.73 12.27
CA THR A 290 -9.07 -24.06 11.99
C THR A 290 -8.02 -24.44 13.03
N ARG A 291 -7.13 -23.51 13.40
CA ARG A 291 -6.05 -23.75 14.36
C ARG A 291 -6.52 -23.92 15.80
N THR A 292 -7.60 -23.25 16.20
CA THR A 292 -8.21 -23.47 17.51
C THR A 292 -9.03 -24.75 17.57
N GLU A 293 -9.66 -25.17 16.48
CA GLU A 293 -10.41 -26.43 16.40
C GLU A 293 -9.46 -27.64 16.40
N ASP A 294 -8.33 -27.57 15.69
CA ASP A 294 -7.28 -28.61 15.68
C ASP A 294 -6.49 -28.71 17.00
N GLY A 295 -6.65 -27.72 17.89
CA GLY A 295 -5.94 -27.61 19.18
C GLY A 295 -6.75 -28.10 20.40
N ILE A 296 -7.94 -28.66 20.18
CA ILE A 296 -8.80 -29.30 21.21
C ILE A 296 -8.63 -30.81 21.18
#